data_AF-A0A5F0KA38-F1
#
_entry.id   AF-A0A5F0KA38-F1
#
_cell.length_a   1.000
_cell.length_b   1.000
_cell.length_c   1.000
_cell.angle_alpha   90.00
_cell.angle_beta   90.00
_cell.angle_gamma   90.00
#
_symmetry.space_group_name_H-M   'P 1'
#
loop_
_entity.id
_entity.type
_entity.pdbx_description
1 polymer ?
#
loop_
_entity_poly.entity_id
_entity_poly.type
_entity_poly.pdbx_seq_one_letter_code
_entity_poly.pdbx_strand_id
1 'polypeptide(L)'
;MKREEFHVSSLVVLAQPAQRHQLAERIATLEGAEIHAVSEEGKLVVTLEGASQRPIMAAIDAISAMPGVLSASLIYHQFDEGEVEE
;
A
#
# COMPACT_ATOMS: atom_id res chain seq x y z
N MET A 1 -29.29 4.07 6.82
CA MET A 1 -28.20 3.08 6.92
C MET A 1 -27.05 3.56 6.05
N LYS A 2 -25.93 3.93 6.66
CA LYS A 2 -24.65 4.11 5.95
C LYS A 2 -23.99 2.74 5.85
N ARG A 3 -23.52 2.38 4.66
CA ARG A 3 -22.60 1.26 4.50
C ARG A 3 -21.20 1.83 4.59
N GLU A 4 -20.39 1.29 5.50
CA GLU A 4 -18.97 1.60 5.56
C GLU A 4 -18.22 0.51 4.82
N GLU A 5 -17.36 0.93 3.90
CA GLU A 5 -16.45 0.06 3.16
C GLU A 5 -15.07 0.13 3.82
N PHE A 6 -14.41 -1.00 3.96
CA PHE A 6 -13.02 -1.05 4.37
C PHE A 6 -12.23 -1.92 3.41
N HIS A 7 -11.18 -1.36 2.82
CA HIS A 7 -10.37 -2.01 1.80
C HIS A 7 -9.01 -2.38 2.38
N VAL A 8 -8.55 -3.60 2.08
CA VAL A 8 -7.22 -4.10 2.41
C VAL A 8 -6.55 -4.62 1.13
N SER A 9 -5.34 -4.15 0.86
CA SER A 9 -4.62 -4.43 -0.38
C SER A 9 -3.18 -4.83 -0.10
N SER A 10 -2.73 -5.94 -0.69
CA SER A 10 -1.33 -6.35 -0.65
C SER A 10 -0.61 -5.92 -1.91
N LEU A 11 0.53 -5.26 -1.74
CA LEU A 11 1.40 -4.80 -2.81
C LEU A 11 2.79 -5.41 -2.70
N VAL A 12 3.37 -5.70 -3.85
CA VAL A 12 4.82 -5.88 -4.01
C VAL A 12 5.37 -4.66 -4.72
N VAL A 13 6.29 -3.96 -4.06
CA VAL A 13 7.02 -2.85 -4.65
C VAL A 13 8.44 -3.32 -4.96
N LEU A 14 8.86 -3.18 -6.21
CA LEU A 14 10.24 -3.36 -6.60
C LEU A 14 10.90 -1.98 -6.60
N ALA A 15 11.89 -1.80 -5.75
CA ALA A 15 12.71 -0.61 -5.64
C ALA A 15 14.15 -0.89 -6.08
N GLN A 16 14.90 0.18 -6.34
CA GLN A 16 16.34 0.11 -6.48
C GLN A 16 16.95 -0.40 -5.16
N PRO A 17 17.79 -1.46 -5.18
CA PRO A 17 18.36 -2.05 -3.96
C PRO A 17 19.05 -1.06 -3.03
N ALA A 18 19.70 -0.04 -3.59
CA ALA A 18 20.40 1.01 -2.86
C ALA A 18 19.46 1.96 -2.10
N GLN A 19 18.19 2.07 -2.53
CA GLN A 19 17.19 2.99 -1.96
C GLN A 19 16.11 2.26 -1.14
N ARG A 20 16.17 0.92 -1.05
CA ARG A 20 15.10 0.08 -0.48
C ARG A 20 14.66 0.50 0.92
N HIS A 21 15.60 0.83 1.80
CA HIS A 21 15.30 1.19 3.20
C HIS A 21 14.69 2.60 3.29
N GLN A 22 15.25 3.56 2.56
CA GLN A 22 14.70 4.91 2.48
C GLN A 22 13.27 4.91 1.90
N LEU A 23 13.03 4.11 0.87
CA LEU A 23 11.70 3.97 0.29
C LEU A 23 10.74 3.25 1.23
N ALA A 24 11.19 2.20 1.93
CA ALA A 24 10.37 1.53 2.95
C ALA A 24 9.93 2.51 4.05
N GLU A 25 10.86 3.32 4.57
CA GLU A 25 10.56 4.36 5.56
C GLU A 25 9.55 5.39 5.03
N ARG A 26 9.73 5.87 3.80
CA ARG A 26 8.81 6.82 3.17
C ARG A 26 7.43 6.23 2.95
N ILE A 27 7.34 4.99 2.47
CA ILE A 27 6.07 4.29 2.25
C ILE A 27 5.34 4.08 3.58
N ALA A 28 6.06 3.73 4.66
CA ALA A 28 5.50 3.58 6.00
C ALA A 28 4.94 4.88 6.62
N THR A 29 5.20 6.05 6.02
CA THR A 29 4.57 7.32 6.43
C THR A 29 3.23 7.58 5.75
N LEU A 30 2.85 6.78 4.75
CA LEU A 30 1.54 6.88 4.11
C LEU A 30 0.47 6.35 5.06
N GLU A 31 -0.65 7.07 5.16
CA GLU A 31 -1.78 6.63 5.98
C GLU A 31 -2.29 5.27 5.51
N GLY A 32 -2.45 4.34 6.46
CA GLY A 32 -2.90 2.97 6.18
C GLY A 32 -1.85 2.06 5.54
N ALA A 33 -0.59 2.49 5.39
CA ALA A 33 0.47 1.67 4.82
C ALA A 33 1.32 0.96 5.88
N GLU A 34 1.57 -0.34 5.69
CA GLU A 34 2.46 -1.13 6.53
C GLU A 34 3.51 -1.88 5.68
N ILE A 35 4.77 -1.87 6.11
CA ILE A 35 5.86 -2.64 5.49
C ILE A 35 6.07 -3.95 6.25
N HIS A 36 5.91 -5.08 5.58
CA HIS A 36 6.12 -6.40 6.19
C HIS A 36 7.48 -7.01 5.89
N ALA A 37 8.09 -6.65 4.76
CA ALA A 37 9.40 -7.17 4.37
C ALA A 37 10.15 -6.22 3.44
N VAL A 38 11.47 -6.24 3.53
CA VAL A 38 12.40 -5.56 2.63
C VAL A 38 13.54 -6.53 2.30
N SER A 39 13.63 -6.96 1.04
CA SER A 39 14.67 -7.90 0.57
C SER A 39 15.93 -7.17 0.11
N GLU A 40 17.08 -7.85 0.09
CA GLU A 40 18.34 -7.26 -0.40
C GLU A 40 18.25 -6.86 -1.88
N GLU A 41 17.47 -7.58 -2.67
CA GLU A 41 17.21 -7.31 -4.10
C GLU A 41 16.24 -6.15 -4.34
N GLY A 42 15.76 -5.49 -3.27
CA GLY A 42 14.89 -4.33 -3.36
C GLY A 42 13.40 -4.67 -3.52
N LYS A 43 12.95 -5.86 -3.12
CA LYS A 43 11.51 -6.15 -3.03
C LYS A 43 10.98 -5.70 -1.67
N LEU A 44 9.86 -4.99 -1.68
CA LEU A 44 9.13 -4.59 -0.49
C LEU A 44 7.74 -5.23 -0.52
N VAL A 45 7.34 -5.81 0.60
CA VAL A 45 5.96 -6.31 0.81
C VAL A 45 5.22 -5.28 1.64
N VAL A 46 4.11 -4.77 1.09
CA VAL A 46 3.36 -3.66 1.64
C VAL A 46 1.88 -4.04 1.77
N THR A 47 1.25 -3.66 2.86
CA THR A 47 -0.22 -3.67 2.98
C THR A 47 -0.72 -2.23 2.98
N LEU A 48 -1.81 -1.97 2.26
CA LEU A 48 -2.52 -0.69 2.25
C LEU A 48 -3.96 -0.90 2.74
N GLU A 49 -4.39 -0.08 3.68
CA GLU A 49 -5.72 -0.10 4.25
C GLU A 49 -6.41 1.26 4.08
N GLY A 50 -7.74 1.27 3.92
CA GLY A 50 -8.47 2.52 3.76
C GLY A 50 -9.98 2.37 3.66
N ALA A 51 -10.70 3.44 3.97
CA ALA A 51 -12.16 3.48 4.02
C ALA A 51 -12.87 3.46 2.65
N SER A 52 -12.12 3.36 1.54
CA SER A 52 -12.65 3.17 0.19
C SER A 52 -11.53 2.78 -0.78
N GLN A 53 -11.88 2.38 -1.98
CA GLN A 53 -10.90 2.07 -3.04
C GLN A 53 -10.05 3.29 -3.43
N ARG A 54 -10.59 4.51 -3.31
CA ARG A 54 -9.92 5.74 -3.77
C ARG A 54 -8.59 6.04 -3.05
N PRO A 55 -8.51 6.09 -1.70
CA PRO A 55 -7.25 6.29 -1.00
C PRO A 55 -6.23 5.18 -1.27
N ILE A 56 -6.67 3.93 -1.43
CA ILE A 56 -5.80 2.82 -1.83
C ILE A 56 -5.13 3.13 -3.17
N MET A 57 -5.92 3.43 -4.22
CA MET A 57 -5.37 3.74 -5.55
C MET A 57 -4.44 4.95 -5.52
N ALA A 58 -4.80 6.00 -4.78
CA ALA A 58 -3.94 7.17 -4.62
C ALA A 58 -2.60 6.83 -3.95
N ALA A 59 -2.58 5.94 -2.97
CA ALA A 59 -1.35 5.46 -2.35
C ALA A 59 -0.51 4.62 -3.34
N ILE A 60 -1.12 3.74 -4.13
CA ILE A 60 -0.40 2.97 -5.17
C ILE A 60 0.25 3.91 -6.19
N ASP A 61 -0.48 4.93 -6.65
CA ASP A 61 0.03 5.92 -7.60
C ASP A 61 1.18 6.72 -6.99
N ALA A 62 1.04 7.16 -5.73
CA ALA A 62 2.08 7.88 -5.00
C ALA A 62 3.35 7.05 -4.84
N ILE A 63 3.22 5.76 -4.48
CA ILE A 63 4.33 4.81 -4.36
C ILE A 63 5.01 4.63 -5.73
N SER A 64 4.24 4.39 -6.78
CA SER A 64 4.74 4.15 -8.13
C SER A 64 5.50 5.36 -8.69
N ALA A 65 5.12 6.57 -8.29
CA ALA A 65 5.78 7.81 -8.70
C ALA A 65 7.04 8.15 -7.88
N MET A 66 7.35 7.42 -6.81
CA MET A 66 8.54 7.71 -5.99
C MET A 66 9.82 7.42 -6.78
N PRO A 67 10.79 8.38 -6.83
CA PRO A 67 12.10 8.09 -7.41
C PRO A 67 12.74 6.89 -6.73
N GLY A 68 13.25 5.95 -7.53
CA GLY A 68 13.83 4.70 -7.04
C GLY A 68 12.86 3.53 -7.02
N VAL A 69 11.54 3.74 -7.18
CA VAL A 69 10.59 2.65 -7.43
C VAL A 69 10.65 2.26 -8.91
N LEU A 70 10.80 0.97 -9.16
CA LEU A 70 10.86 0.35 -10.49
C LEU A 70 9.49 -0.18 -10.90
N SER A 71 8.74 -0.73 -9.96
CA SER A 71 7.34 -1.11 -10.15
C SER A 71 6.61 -1.22 -8.81
N ALA A 72 5.30 -1.00 -8.82
CA ALA A 72 4.40 -1.39 -7.73
C ALA A 72 3.29 -2.27 -8.31
N SER A 73 3.07 -3.44 -7.73
CA SER A 73 2.13 -4.43 -8.25
C SER A 73 1.18 -4.86 -7.15
N LEU A 74 -0.11 -4.64 -7.38
CA LEU A 74 -1.19 -5.13 -6.53
C LEU A 74 -1.28 -6.64 -6.69
N ILE A 75 -1.08 -7.37 -5.59
CA ILE A 75 -1.15 -8.85 -5.56
C ILE A 75 -2.52 -9.32 -5.08
N TYR A 76 -3.10 -8.59 -4.12
CA TYR A 76 -4.36 -8.94 -3.51
C TYR A 76 -5.16 -7.68 -3.17
N HIS A 77 -6.48 -7.76 -3.31
CA HIS A 77 -7.41 -6.74 -2.89
C HIS A 77 -8.68 -7.38 -2.37
N GLN A 78 -9.07 -7.01 -1.16
CA GLN A 78 -10.37 -7.32 -0.57
C GLN A 78 -10.99 -6.04 -0.04
N PHE A 79 -12.31 -5.99 -0.04
CA PHE A 79 -13.06 -5.01 0.71
C PHE A 79 -14.19 -5.69 1.44
N ASP A 80 -14.48 -5.20 2.63
CA ASP A 80 -15.59 -5.63 3.46
C ASP A 80 -16.59 -4.48 3.57
N GLU A 81 -17.88 -4.82 3.58
CA GLU A 81 -18.97 -3.87 3.77
C GLU A 81 -19.63 -4.13 5.12
N GLY A 82 -19.57 -3.15 6.01
CA GLY A 82 -20.22 -3.17 7.32
C GLY A 82 -21.51 -2.35 7.33
N GLU A 83 -22.54 -2.85 8.02
CA GLU A 83 -23.69 -2.05 8.42
C GLU A 83 -23.37 -1.38 9.76
N VAL A 84 -23.36 -0.05 9.81
CA VAL A 84 -23.27 0.70 11.07
C VAL A 84 -24.69 1.01 11.55
N GLU A 85 -25.09 0.44 12.69
CA GLU A 85 -26.31 0.83 13.40
C GLU A 85 -26.04 2.16 14.15
N GLU A 86 -26.91 3.16 13.97
CA GLU A 86 -26.83 4.49 14.60
C GLU A 86 -27.02 4.46 16.13
#